data_AF-A0A1L7GTE3-F1
#
_entry.id   AF-A0A1L7GTE3-F1
#
_cell.length_a   1.000
_cell.length_b   1.000
_cell.length_c   1.000
_cell.angle_alpha   90.00
_cell.angle_beta   90.00
_cell.angle_gamma   90.00
#
_symmetry.space_group_name_H-M   'P 1'
#
loop_
_entity.id
_entity.type
_entity.pdbx_description
1 polymer ?
#
loop_
_entity_poly.entity_id
_entity_poly.type
_entity_poly.pdbx_seq_one_letter_code
_entity_poly.pdbx_strand_id
1 'polypeptide(L)'
;MALVLNLNDYKAPQFEVDFGFKKVSVALTDDTTSKMSAFMVDAKKMLKDADKLTDDELAKLPRPAAKKRLENVLGNARDLLEGAFDELFDEPGLGVELYNRLGKSTASLANVFSRVNTEVNKANQRKENQKLNRYNRRHDNRKKK
;
A
#
# COMPACT_ATOMS: atom_id res chain seq x y z
N MET A 1 -7.72 -33.91 -29.69
CA MET A 1 -8.57 -32.89 -29.02
C MET A 1 -7.64 -31.89 -28.36
N ALA A 2 -7.84 -30.59 -28.57
CA ALA A 2 -7.05 -29.54 -27.95
C ALA A 2 -7.84 -28.89 -26.81
N LEU A 3 -7.20 -28.64 -25.67
CA LEU A 3 -7.79 -27.90 -24.57
C LEU A 3 -7.72 -26.40 -24.88
N VAL A 4 -8.88 -25.73 -24.97
CA VAL A 4 -8.96 -24.28 -25.10
C VAL A 4 -9.27 -23.69 -23.72
N LEU A 5 -8.36 -22.87 -23.20
CA LEU A 5 -8.51 -22.16 -21.92
C LEU A 5 -8.76 -20.68 -22.17
N ASN A 6 -9.79 -20.11 -21.52
CA ASN A 6 -10.01 -18.66 -21.50
C ASN A 6 -9.21 -18.05 -20.34
N LEU A 7 -8.09 -17.40 -20.64
CA LEU A 7 -7.21 -16.81 -19.62
C LEU A 7 -7.87 -15.66 -18.85
N ASN A 8 -8.95 -15.05 -19.36
CA ASN A 8 -9.67 -14.00 -18.64
C ASN A 8 -10.32 -14.49 -17.34
N ASP A 9 -10.71 -15.77 -17.29
CA ASP A 9 -11.32 -16.37 -16.09
C ASP A 9 -10.33 -16.51 -14.92
N TYR A 10 -9.04 -16.35 -15.21
CA TYR A 10 -7.93 -16.49 -14.26
C TYR A 10 -7.27 -15.16 -13.90
N LYS A 11 -7.73 -14.04 -14.47
CA LYS A 11 -7.18 -12.72 -14.16
C LYS A 11 -7.33 -12.39 -12.68
N ALA A 12 -6.34 -11.68 -12.17
CA ALA A 12 -6.40 -11.14 -10.82
C ALA A 12 -7.61 -10.20 -10.70
N PRO A 13 -8.31 -10.23 -9.57
CA PRO A 13 -9.39 -9.27 -9.32
C PRO A 13 -8.79 -7.86 -9.23
N GLN A 14 -9.66 -6.86 -9.29
CA GLN A 14 -9.28 -5.51 -8.92
C GLN A 14 -9.87 -5.13 -7.56
N PHE A 15 -9.11 -4.32 -6.83
CA PHE A 15 -9.55 -3.65 -5.62
C PHE A 15 -9.65 -2.17 -5.90
N GLU A 16 -10.88 -1.66 -5.89
CA GLU A 16 -11.18 -0.24 -6.13
C GLU A 16 -11.03 0.55 -4.83
N VAL A 17 -10.38 1.71 -4.94
CA VAL A 17 -10.23 2.68 -3.87
C VAL A 17 -10.82 3.99 -4.34
N ASP A 18 -11.80 4.48 -3.60
CA ASP A 18 -12.39 5.81 -3.78
C ASP A 18 -11.79 6.77 -2.75
N PHE A 19 -10.99 7.72 -3.21
CA PHE A 19 -10.41 8.77 -2.36
C PHE A 19 -11.34 9.99 -2.18
N GLY A 20 -12.59 9.92 -2.67
CA GLY A 20 -13.59 11.00 -2.60
C GLY A 20 -13.45 12.06 -3.69
N PHE A 21 -12.29 12.15 -4.33
CA PHE A 21 -12.05 13.00 -5.52
C PHE A 21 -11.67 12.19 -6.76
N LYS A 22 -11.16 10.97 -6.57
CA LYS A 22 -10.72 10.07 -7.64
C LYS A 22 -10.90 8.63 -7.21
N LYS A 23 -11.33 7.81 -8.16
CA LYS A 23 -11.42 6.36 -8.03
C LYS A 23 -10.29 5.72 -8.81
N VAL A 24 -9.56 4.83 -8.16
CA VAL A 24 -8.47 4.07 -8.75
C VAL A 24 -8.62 2.60 -8.40
N SER A 25 -7.98 1.73 -9.17
CA SER A 25 -8.07 0.29 -8.94
C SER A 25 -6.69 -0.32 -8.98
N VAL A 26 -6.46 -1.29 -8.09
CA VAL A 26 -5.21 -2.06 -8.06
C VAL A 26 -5.51 -3.54 -8.26
N ALA A 27 -4.72 -4.21 -9.08
CA ALA A 27 -4.85 -5.66 -9.24
C ALA A 27 -4.35 -6.37 -7.99
N LEU A 28 -5.15 -7.29 -7.45
CA LEU A 28 -4.72 -8.08 -6.28
C LEU A 28 -3.86 -9.26 -6.71
N THR A 29 -2.58 -8.97 -6.93
CA THR A 29 -1.55 -9.96 -7.27
C THR A 29 -0.54 -10.10 -6.14
N ASP A 30 0.23 -11.19 -6.15
CA ASP A 30 1.31 -11.41 -5.19
C ASP A 30 2.40 -10.31 -5.32
N ASP A 31 2.70 -9.88 -6.54
CA ASP A 31 3.64 -8.78 -6.81
C ASP A 31 3.16 -7.47 -6.16
N THR A 32 1.92 -7.08 -6.42
CA THR A 32 1.35 -5.84 -5.88
C THR A 32 1.29 -5.87 -4.35
N THR A 33 0.93 -7.01 -3.78
CA THR A 33 0.89 -7.21 -2.32
C THR A 33 2.28 -7.11 -1.69
N SER A 34 3.28 -7.67 -2.37
CA SER A 34 4.68 -7.63 -1.93
C SER A 34 5.23 -6.21 -2.01
N LYS A 35 4.97 -5.49 -3.11
CA LYS A 35 5.34 -4.08 -3.28
C LYS A 35 4.71 -3.19 -2.21
N MET A 36 3.41 -3.30 -1.99
CA MET A 36 2.71 -2.55 -0.93
C MET A 36 3.33 -2.80 0.45
N SER A 37 3.66 -4.05 0.74
CA SER A 37 4.30 -4.42 2.00
C SER A 37 5.71 -3.84 2.13
N ALA A 38 6.51 -3.90 1.06
CA ALA A 38 7.85 -3.31 1.00
C ALA A 38 7.81 -1.80 1.22
N PHE A 39 6.98 -1.07 0.47
CA PHE A 39 6.80 0.37 0.65
C PHE A 39 6.36 0.72 2.07
N MET A 40 5.46 -0.06 2.67
CA MET A 40 5.03 0.17 4.04
C MET A 40 6.17 -0.02 5.06
N VAL A 41 7.03 -1.01 4.86
CA VAL A 41 8.20 -1.26 5.72
C VAL A 41 9.18 -0.09 5.62
N ASP A 42 9.49 0.33 4.40
CA ASP A 42 10.44 1.42 4.14
C ASP A 42 9.89 2.76 4.66
N ALA A 43 8.63 3.08 4.39
CA ALA A 43 7.98 4.29 4.90
C ALA A 43 7.96 4.31 6.43
N LYS A 44 7.64 3.18 7.09
CA LYS A 44 7.68 3.08 8.56
C LYS A 44 9.09 3.30 9.11
N LYS A 45 10.11 2.78 8.44
CA LYS A 45 11.50 2.97 8.85
C LYS A 45 11.89 4.45 8.78
N MET A 46 11.59 5.11 7.66
CA MET A 46 11.89 6.53 7.47
C MET A 46 11.11 7.42 8.46
N LEU A 47 9.84 7.13 8.70
CA LEU A 47 9.03 7.86 9.69
C LEU A 47 9.54 7.66 11.12
N LYS A 48 9.96 6.45 11.48
CA LYS A 48 10.61 6.22 12.78
C LYS A 48 11.91 6.99 12.93
N ASP A 49 12.68 7.12 11.86
CA ASP A 49 13.90 7.93 11.88
C ASP A 49 13.58 9.43 11.98
N ALA A 50 12.43 9.88 11.47
CA ALA A 50 11.91 11.22 11.71
C ALA A 50 11.49 11.40 13.18
N ASP A 51 10.79 10.42 13.77
CA ASP A 51 10.33 10.48 15.16
C ASP A 51 11.49 10.49 16.17
N LYS A 52 12.66 9.95 15.80
CA LYS A 52 13.88 10.02 16.62
C LYS A 52 14.47 11.44 16.69
N LEU A 53 14.14 12.32 15.75
CA LEU A 53 14.56 13.73 15.79
C LEU A 53 13.71 14.45 16.84
N THR A 54 14.09 14.28 18.11
CA THR A 54 13.42 14.97 19.21
C THR A 54 13.73 16.46 19.18
N ASP A 55 12.85 17.25 19.79
CA ASP A 55 13.06 18.70 19.94
C ASP A 55 14.39 19.00 20.64
N ASP A 56 14.86 18.15 21.56
CA ASP A 56 16.15 18.29 22.25
C ASP A 56 17.36 18.06 21.33
N GLU A 57 17.26 17.15 20.36
CA GLU A 57 18.30 16.95 19.35
C GLU A 57 18.32 18.08 18.32
N LEU A 58 17.14 18.57 17.95
CA LEU A 58 16.98 19.65 16.99
C LEU A 58 17.36 21.01 17.60
N ALA A 59 17.12 21.22 18.89
CA ALA A 59 17.49 22.42 19.63
C ALA A 59 19.02 22.62 19.73
N LYS A 60 19.80 21.54 19.62
CA LYS A 60 21.28 21.59 19.56
C LYS A 60 21.80 22.10 18.22
N LEU A 61 20.94 22.16 17.19
CA LEU A 61 21.30 22.61 15.85
C LEU A 61 20.83 24.06 15.62
N PRO A 62 21.54 24.84 14.81
CA PRO A 62 21.00 26.10 14.29
C PRO A 62 19.67 25.86 13.58
N ARG A 63 18.69 26.74 13.78
CA ARG A 63 17.36 26.68 13.15
C ARG A 63 17.34 26.25 11.67
N PRO A 64 18.18 26.79 10.77
CA PRO A 64 18.19 26.34 9.37
C PRO A 64 18.68 24.90 9.19
N ALA A 65 19.62 24.43 10.02
CA ALA A 65 20.12 23.06 9.97
C ALA A 65 19.10 22.07 10.53
N ALA A 66 18.42 22.41 11.63
CA ALA A 66 17.32 21.62 12.18
C ALA A 66 16.18 21.47 11.16
N LYS A 67 15.76 22.58 10.55
CA LYS A 67 14.73 22.59 9.49
C LYS A 67 15.14 21.71 8.31
N LYS A 68 16.35 21.88 7.78
CA LYS A 68 16.85 21.08 6.64
C LYS A 68 16.89 19.59 6.96
N ARG A 69 17.26 19.22 8.19
CA ARG A 69 17.32 17.83 8.62
C ARG A 69 15.92 17.19 8.66
N LEU A 70 14.95 17.89 9.23
CA LEU A 70 13.54 17.47 9.24
C LEU A 70 12.97 17.35 7.82
N GLU A 71 13.20 18.37 6.98
CA GLU A 71 12.73 18.40 5.59
C GLU A 71 13.33 17.24 4.78
N ASN A 72 14.60 16.88 4.99
CA ASN A 72 15.21 15.75 4.30
C ASN A 72 14.57 14.42 4.70
N VAL A 73 14.38 14.17 6.01
CA VAL A 73 13.85 12.87 6.47
C VAL A 73 12.37 12.73 6.08
N LEU A 74 11.57 13.77 6.29
CA LEU A 74 10.16 13.77 5.91
C LEU A 74 9.96 13.84 4.39
N GLY A 75 10.87 14.49 3.67
CA GLY A 75 10.90 14.54 2.21
C GLY A 75 11.14 13.18 1.60
N ASN A 76 12.15 12.43 2.06
CA ASN A 76 12.40 11.07 1.59
C ASN A 76 11.19 10.15 1.81
N ALA A 77 10.57 10.21 2.99
CA ALA A 77 9.37 9.43 3.29
C ALA A 77 8.18 9.84 2.41
N ARG A 78 8.03 11.15 2.13
CA ARG A 78 6.99 11.67 1.25
C ARG A 78 7.21 11.17 -0.17
N ASP A 79 8.39 11.38 -0.74
CA ASP A 79 8.69 11.04 -2.13
C ASP A 79 8.53 9.53 -2.37
N LEU A 80 8.90 8.69 -1.38
CA LEU A 80 8.62 7.25 -1.39
C LEU A 80 7.13 6.95 -1.43
N LEU A 81 6.33 7.58 -0.56
CA LEU A 81 4.88 7.33 -0.48
C LEU A 81 4.15 7.87 -1.72
N GLU A 82 4.55 9.02 -2.24
CA GLU A 82 4.00 9.58 -3.47
C GLU A 82 4.25 8.64 -4.65
N GLY A 83 5.51 8.20 -4.83
CA GLY A 83 5.86 7.23 -5.86
C GLY A 83 5.16 5.88 -5.68
N ALA A 84 4.95 5.43 -4.43
CA ALA A 84 4.23 4.19 -4.17
C ALA A 84 2.76 4.27 -4.60
N PHE A 85 2.07 5.40 -4.37
CA PHE A 85 0.70 5.56 -4.87
C PHE A 85 0.66 5.57 -6.40
N ASP A 86 1.57 6.29 -7.03
CA ASP A 86 1.62 6.38 -8.48
C ASP A 86 1.89 5.01 -9.12
N GLU A 87 2.86 4.27 -8.60
CA GLU A 87 3.23 2.95 -9.11
C GLU A 87 2.13 1.91 -8.88
N LEU A 88 1.52 1.86 -7.70
CA LEU A 88 0.55 0.81 -7.35
C LEU A 88 -0.76 0.97 -8.10
N PHE A 89 -1.16 2.20 -8.40
CA PHE A 89 -2.41 2.50 -9.07
C PHE A 89 -2.23 2.84 -10.55
N ASP A 90 -1.00 2.78 -11.07
CA ASP A 90 -0.64 3.17 -12.44
C ASP A 90 -1.19 4.56 -12.80
N GLU A 91 -1.07 5.50 -11.84
CA GLU A 91 -1.71 6.80 -11.91
C GLU A 91 -0.70 7.90 -11.51
N PRO A 92 0.04 8.46 -12.49
CA PRO A 92 1.06 9.47 -12.22
C PRO A 92 0.49 10.72 -11.54
N GLY A 93 1.14 11.17 -10.47
CA GLY A 93 0.75 12.34 -9.70
C GLY A 93 -0.37 12.11 -8.68
N LEU A 94 -0.91 10.90 -8.57
CA LEU A 94 -1.89 10.54 -7.53
C LEU A 94 -1.33 10.79 -6.13
N GLY A 95 -0.10 10.36 -5.89
CA GLY A 95 0.60 10.53 -4.62
C GLY A 95 0.73 12.01 -4.23
N VAL A 96 1.19 12.84 -5.17
CA VAL A 96 1.32 14.30 -4.98
C VAL A 96 -0.04 14.95 -4.72
N GLU A 97 -1.08 14.53 -5.44
CA GLU A 97 -2.43 15.06 -5.25
C GLU A 97 -2.99 14.68 -3.86
N LEU A 98 -2.79 13.42 -3.44
CA LEU A 98 -3.14 12.96 -2.10
C LEU A 98 -2.39 13.75 -1.03
N TYR A 99 -1.07 13.94 -1.18
CA TYR A 99 -0.28 14.72 -0.24
C TYR A 99 -0.81 16.15 -0.08
N ASN A 100 -1.12 16.84 -1.19
CA ASN A 100 -1.68 18.19 -1.16
C ASN A 100 -3.05 18.24 -0.49
N ARG A 101 -3.93 17.27 -0.78
CA ARG A 101 -5.28 17.20 -0.19
C ARG A 101 -5.27 16.83 1.29
N LEU A 102 -4.26 16.08 1.74
CA LEU A 102 -4.05 15.72 3.13
C LEU A 102 -3.33 16.81 3.94
N GLY A 103 -3.30 18.04 3.42
CA GLY A 103 -2.69 19.19 4.11
C GLY A 103 -1.17 19.14 4.17
N LYS A 104 -0.53 18.51 3.17
CA LYS A 104 0.93 18.37 3.09
C LYS A 104 1.54 17.61 4.28
N SER A 105 0.80 16.63 4.79
CA SER A 105 1.22 15.79 5.92
C SER A 105 1.68 14.40 5.43
N THR A 106 2.98 14.13 5.54
CA THR A 106 3.56 12.82 5.24
C THR A 106 3.00 11.72 6.14
N ALA A 107 2.72 12.04 7.41
CA ALA A 107 2.10 11.10 8.35
C ALA A 107 0.66 10.74 7.93
N SER A 108 -0.12 11.73 7.48
CA SER A 108 -1.47 11.48 6.96
C SER A 108 -1.43 10.62 5.70
N LEU A 109 -0.49 10.90 4.78
CA LEU A 109 -0.28 10.11 3.57
C LEU A 109 0.07 8.65 3.91
N ALA A 110 0.96 8.44 4.87
CA ALA A 110 1.34 7.11 5.36
C ALA A 110 0.16 6.36 5.99
N ASN A 111 -0.71 7.05 6.73
CA ASN A 111 -1.90 6.47 7.32
C ASN A 111 -2.91 6.01 6.25
N VAL A 112 -3.11 6.80 5.20
CA VAL A 112 -3.93 6.41 4.05
C VAL A 112 -3.34 5.18 3.39
N PHE A 113 -2.03 5.18 3.10
CA PHE A 113 -1.34 4.05 2.50
C PHE A 113 -1.46 2.76 3.36
N SER A 114 -1.27 2.88 4.67
CA SER A 114 -1.46 1.79 5.65
C SER A 114 -2.86 1.18 5.58
N ARG A 115 -3.88 2.03 5.46
CA ARG A 115 -5.28 1.60 5.38
C ARG A 115 -5.55 0.86 4.08
N VAL A 116 -5.08 1.37 2.95
CA VAL A 116 -5.17 0.69 1.65
C VAL A 116 -4.48 -0.68 1.72
N ASN A 117 -3.25 -0.74 2.23
CA ASN A 117 -2.50 -2.00 2.39
C ASN A 117 -3.26 -3.02 3.25
N THR A 118 -3.85 -2.57 4.36
CA THR A 118 -4.64 -3.44 5.24
C THR A 118 -5.86 -4.02 4.52
N GLU A 119 -6.60 -3.21 3.76
CA GLU A 119 -7.78 -3.68 3.04
C GLU A 119 -7.43 -4.58 1.85
N VAL A 120 -6.34 -4.29 1.14
CA VAL A 120 -5.77 -5.17 0.09
C VAL A 120 -5.41 -6.53 0.67
N ASN A 121 -4.69 -6.56 1.79
CA ASN A 121 -4.32 -7.81 2.47
C ASN A 121 -5.54 -8.61 2.94
N LYS A 122 -6.56 -7.95 3.50
CA LYS A 122 -7.83 -8.61 3.86
C LYS A 122 -8.54 -9.19 2.63
N ALA A 123 -8.56 -8.45 1.52
CA ALA A 123 -9.17 -8.92 0.28
C ALA A 123 -8.47 -10.16 -0.28
N ASN A 124 -7.14 -10.21 -0.18
CA ASN A 124 -6.33 -11.39 -0.53
C ASN A 124 -6.61 -12.59 0.38
N GLN A 125 -6.57 -12.42 1.70
CA GLN A 125 -6.81 -13.51 2.65
C GLN A 125 -8.22 -14.10 2.50
N ARG A 126 -9.25 -13.28 2.24
CA ARG A 126 -10.62 -13.77 1.99
C ARG A 126 -10.67 -14.71 0.79
N LYS A 127 -9.85 -14.49 -0.24
CA LYS A 127 -9.80 -15.36 -1.42
C LYS A 127 -9.18 -16.71 -1.13
N GLU A 128 -8.06 -16.71 -0.42
CA GLU A 128 -7.38 -17.95 -0.03
C GLU A 128 -8.32 -18.81 0.82
N ASN A 129 -8.97 -18.21 1.81
CA ASN A 129 -9.94 -18.90 2.68
C ASN A 129 -11.16 -19.42 1.90
N GLN A 130 -11.68 -18.66 0.92
CA GLN A 130 -12.78 -19.14 0.07
C GLN A 130 -12.37 -20.29 -0.85
N LYS A 131 -11.15 -20.28 -1.40
CA LYS A 131 -10.60 -21.37 -2.22
C LYS A 131 -10.43 -22.64 -1.38
N LEU A 132 -9.83 -22.53 -0.19
CA LEU A 132 -9.65 -23.63 0.75
C LEU A 132 -10.98 -24.24 1.20
N ASN A 133 -11.97 -23.42 1.54
CA ASN A 133 -13.29 -23.89 1.96
C ASN A 133 -14.05 -24.60 0.83
N ARG A 134 -13.93 -24.14 -0.43
CA ARG A 134 -14.52 -24.84 -1.58
C ARG A 134 -13.83 -26.19 -1.85
N TYR A 135 -12.50 -26.26 -1.69
CA TYR A 135 -11.74 -27.49 -1.84
C TYR A 135 -12.12 -28.53 -0.78
N ASN A 136 -12.15 -28.13 0.50
CA ASN A 136 -12.47 -29.03 1.62
C ASN A 136 -13.90 -29.60 1.50
N ARG A 137 -14.90 -28.78 1.14
CA ARG A 137 -16.27 -29.26 0.92
C ARG A 137 -16.40 -30.29 -0.21
N ARG A 138 -15.62 -30.14 -1.29
CA ARG A 138 -15.60 -31.10 -2.41
C ARG A 138 -14.89 -32.39 -2.02
N HIS A 139 -13.87 -32.31 -1.17
CA HIS A 139 -13.09 -33.47 -0.74
C HIS A 139 -13.80 -34.29 0.34
N ASP A 140 -14.55 -33.65 1.25
CA ASP A 140 -15.37 -34.33 2.26
C ASP A 140 -16.57 -35.07 1.63
N ASN A 141 -17.22 -34.49 0.62
CA ASN A 141 -18.31 -35.16 -0.08
C ASN A 141 -17.86 -36.37 -0.91
N ARG A 142 -16.57 -36.46 -1.28
CA ARG A 142 -16.00 -37.64 -1.95
C ARG A 142 -15.65 -38.77 -0.99
N LYS A 143 -15.45 -38.49 0.30
CA LYS A 143 -15.21 -39.52 1.34
C LYS A 143 -16.49 -40.16 1.88
N LYS A 144 -17.67 -39.63 1.51
CA LYS A 144 -18.99 -40.13 1.94
C LYS A 144 -19.75 -40.92 0.86
N LYS A 145 -19.11 -41.22 -0.27
CA LYS A 145 -19.59 -42.18 -1.29
C LYS A 145 -18.66 -43.37 -1.32
#